data_AF-A0A6I2WPQ0-F1
#
_entry.id   AF-A0A6I2WPQ0-F1
#
_cell.length_a   1.000
_cell.length_b   1.000
_cell.length_c   1.000
_cell.angle_alpha   90.00
_cell.angle_beta   90.00
_cell.angle_gamma   90.00
#
_symmetry.space_group_name_H-M   'P 1'
#
loop_
_entity.id
_entity.type
_entity.pdbx_description
1 polymer ?
#
loop_
_entity_poly.entity_id
_entity_poly.type
_entity_poly.pdbx_seq_one_letter_code
_entity_poly.pdbx_strand_id
1 'polypeptide(L)'
;KGFNFQNDRFDNGVSLAPGMTAVSFKQNEGLPLLASMENLDHYSVFGAYVYPNMLIDVNPTLVAVTAYIPRTPTHTTIITTYLFPAEAIGNPAMDIMPAVEFNDLVNHQDIDVSERVQRGVASKSFKRAYHSEMEKYAQRFVKQYRQDITNS
;
A
#
# COMPACT_ATOMS: atom_id res chain seq x y z
N LYS A 1 -1.55 20.79 -0.24
CA LYS A 1 -0.54 20.66 0.84
C LYS A 1 -1.09 19.65 1.84
N GLY A 2 -0.51 18.45 1.91
CA GLY A 2 -0.89 17.43 2.88
C GLY A 2 0.26 16.46 3.00
N PHE A 3 0.98 16.52 4.10
CA PHE A 3 1.96 15.49 4.42
C PHE A 3 1.16 14.29 4.94
N ASN A 4 1.34 13.11 4.35
CA ASN A 4 0.79 11.84 4.86
C ASN A 4 1.61 11.29 6.04
N PHE A 5 2.38 12.14 6.72
CA PHE A 5 3.28 11.75 7.81
C PHE A 5 2.97 12.58 9.04
N GLN A 6 2.68 11.90 10.15
CA GLN A 6 2.64 12.47 11.48
C GLN A 6 4.09 12.54 11.98
N ASN A 7 4.75 13.69 11.75
CA ASN A 7 6.18 13.91 12.06
C ASN A 7 6.50 13.86 13.56
N ASP A 8 5.48 13.80 14.41
CA ASP A 8 5.52 13.71 15.87
C ASP A 8 5.52 12.26 16.39
N ARG A 9 5.46 11.26 15.51
CA ARG A 9 5.47 9.84 15.88
C ARG A 9 6.80 9.15 15.58
N PHE A 10 7.29 8.37 16.54
CA PHE A 10 8.53 7.58 16.43
C PHE A 10 8.42 6.40 15.45
N ASP A 11 7.21 5.89 15.24
CA ASP A 11 6.96 4.65 14.49
C ASP A 11 6.66 4.85 12.99
N ASN A 12 6.67 6.10 12.50
CA ASN A 12 6.35 6.48 11.12
C ASN A 12 4.96 6.00 10.62
N GLY A 13 4.05 5.64 11.53
CA GLY A 13 2.70 5.22 11.20
C GLY A 13 1.78 6.41 10.88
N VAL A 14 0.66 6.12 10.24
CA VAL A 14 -0.44 7.07 10.03
C VAL A 14 -1.61 6.65 10.92
N SER A 15 -1.97 7.49 11.89
CA SER A 15 -3.09 7.23 12.79
C SER A 15 -4.41 7.20 12.02
N LEU A 16 -5.26 6.22 12.32
CA LEU A 16 -6.67 6.27 11.94
C LEU A 16 -7.41 7.32 12.76
N ALA A 17 -8.62 7.68 12.31
CA ALA A 17 -9.49 8.56 13.08
C ALA A 17 -9.84 7.91 14.45
N PRO A 18 -10.07 8.69 15.52
CA PRO A 18 -10.37 8.15 16.84
C PRO A 18 -11.53 7.14 16.81
N GLY A 19 -11.31 5.97 17.42
CA GLY A 19 -12.29 4.87 17.47
C GLY A 19 -12.35 3.99 16.23
N MET A 20 -11.57 4.29 15.18
CA MET A 20 -11.50 3.43 13.99
C MET A 20 -10.44 2.35 14.15
N THR A 21 -10.84 1.11 13.88
CA THR A 21 -9.97 -0.07 13.96
C THR A 21 -9.65 -0.67 12.60
N ALA A 22 -10.29 -0.22 11.53
CA ALA A 22 -10.11 -0.79 10.20
C ALA A 22 -10.20 0.29 9.12
N VAL A 23 -9.49 0.06 8.01
CA VAL A 23 -9.69 0.75 6.75
C VAL A 23 -10.61 -0.13 5.89
N SER A 24 -11.91 0.15 5.93
CA SER A 24 -12.96 -0.65 5.30
C SER A 24 -14.13 0.25 4.87
N PHE A 25 -14.95 -0.23 3.91
CA PHE A 25 -16.24 0.38 3.60
C PHE A 25 -17.25 0.29 4.75
N LYS A 26 -17.12 -0.73 5.60
CA LYS A 26 -17.97 -0.91 6.78
C LYS A 26 -17.11 -0.76 8.03
N GLN A 27 -17.35 0.30 8.77
CA GLN A 27 -16.65 0.53 10.03
C GLN A 27 -17.18 -0.43 11.11
N ASN A 28 -16.32 -0.82 12.05
CA ASN A 28 -16.67 -1.65 13.21
C ASN A 28 -17.23 -3.05 12.88
N GLU A 29 -16.62 -3.76 11.93
CA GLU A 29 -16.98 -5.15 11.57
C GLU A 29 -16.75 -6.17 12.71
N GLY A 30 -16.23 -5.74 13.85
CA GLY A 30 -15.84 -6.64 14.94
C GLY A 30 -14.63 -7.49 14.59
N LEU A 31 -13.91 -7.15 13.51
CA LEU A 31 -12.69 -7.83 13.14
C LEU A 31 -11.66 -7.69 14.27
N PRO A 32 -11.02 -8.80 14.67
CA PRO A 32 -9.97 -8.78 15.67
C PRO A 32 -8.77 -8.00 15.15
N LEU A 33 -8.04 -7.40 16.08
CA LEU A 33 -6.78 -6.74 15.78
C LEU A 33 -5.71 -7.79 15.47
N LEU A 34 -4.72 -7.41 14.68
CA LEU A 34 -3.46 -8.13 14.63
C LEU A 34 -2.82 -8.06 16.03
N ALA A 35 -2.25 -9.16 16.52
CA ALA A 35 -1.67 -9.24 17.87
C ALA A 35 -0.63 -8.13 18.15
N SER A 36 0.12 -7.69 17.12
CA SER A 36 1.10 -6.60 17.25
C SER A 36 0.47 -5.21 17.42
N MET A 37 -0.84 -5.07 17.22
CA MET A 37 -1.58 -3.80 17.25
C MET A 37 -2.31 -3.54 18.56
N GLU A 38 -2.47 -4.56 19.42
CA GLU A 38 -3.22 -4.47 20.68
C GLU A 38 -2.61 -3.47 21.68
N ASN A 39 -1.29 -3.25 21.61
CA ASN A 39 -0.54 -2.41 22.54
C ASN A 39 -0.25 -1.00 22.00
N LEU A 40 -0.85 -0.61 20.86
CA LEU A 40 -0.65 0.72 20.29
C LEU A 40 -1.71 1.70 20.81
N ASP A 41 -1.26 2.83 21.38
CA ASP A 41 -2.15 3.86 21.92
C ASP A 41 -3.12 4.42 20.87
N HIS A 42 -2.72 4.44 19.60
CA HIS A 42 -3.51 4.88 18.45
C HIS A 42 -3.39 3.83 17.35
N TYR A 43 -4.52 3.32 16.86
CA TYR A 43 -4.55 2.40 15.72
C TYR A 43 -3.95 3.08 14.50
N SER A 44 -2.93 2.44 13.92
CA SER A 44 -2.12 2.99 12.85
C SER A 44 -2.09 2.08 11.64
N VAL A 45 -1.89 2.70 10.49
CA VAL A 45 -1.48 2.01 9.26
C VAL A 45 0.02 2.23 9.06
N PHE A 46 0.72 1.17 8.69
CA PHE A 46 2.14 1.20 8.34
C PHE A 46 2.33 0.69 6.92
N GLY A 47 3.19 1.33 6.15
CA GLY A 47 3.53 0.92 4.80
C GLY A 47 5.03 0.69 4.65
N ALA A 48 5.41 -0.40 4.01
CA ALA A 48 6.80 -0.71 3.69
C ALA A 48 6.94 -1.10 2.22
N TYR A 49 7.98 -0.55 1.58
CA TYR A 49 8.43 -0.99 0.27
C TYR A 49 9.62 -1.92 0.41
N VAL A 50 9.46 -3.15 -0.10
CA VAL A 50 10.49 -4.17 -0.17
C VAL A 50 10.98 -4.24 -1.60
N TYR A 51 12.17 -3.69 -1.82
CA TYR A 51 12.82 -3.69 -3.12
C TYR A 51 13.09 -5.14 -3.60
N PRO A 52 12.88 -5.47 -4.89
CA PRO A 52 12.59 -4.54 -6.00
C PRO A 52 11.12 -4.36 -6.37
N ASN A 53 10.18 -5.08 -5.74
CA ASN A 53 8.86 -5.23 -6.35
C ASN A 53 7.74 -5.65 -5.39
N MET A 54 7.82 -5.28 -4.11
CA MET A 54 6.79 -5.63 -3.13
C MET A 54 6.42 -4.46 -2.23
N LEU A 55 5.13 -4.33 -1.92
CA LEU A 55 4.58 -3.46 -0.90
C LEU A 55 3.93 -4.29 0.21
N ILE A 56 4.07 -3.83 1.44
CA ILE A 56 3.42 -4.41 2.61
C ILE A 56 2.70 -3.28 3.33
N ASP A 57 1.37 -3.37 3.37
CA ASP A 57 0.51 -2.43 4.08
C ASP A 57 -0.11 -3.13 5.29
N VAL A 58 0.31 -2.71 6.47
CA VAL A 58 -0.12 -3.26 7.75
C VAL A 58 -1.20 -2.33 8.32
N ASN A 59 -2.44 -2.79 8.29
CA ASN A 59 -3.58 -2.15 8.93
C ASN A 59 -3.84 -2.82 10.29
N PRO A 60 -4.67 -2.23 11.18
CA PRO A 60 -4.86 -2.82 12.51
C PRO A 60 -5.51 -4.20 12.48
N THR A 61 -6.33 -4.52 11.48
CA THR A 61 -7.08 -5.79 11.36
C THR A 61 -6.61 -6.71 10.24
N LEU A 62 -5.73 -6.24 9.34
CA LEU A 62 -5.23 -7.03 8.22
C LEU A 62 -3.87 -6.56 7.73
N VAL A 63 -3.13 -7.45 7.07
CA VAL A 63 -1.94 -7.10 6.28
C VAL A 63 -2.22 -7.36 4.79
N ALA A 64 -2.00 -6.36 3.95
CA ALA A 64 -1.99 -6.53 2.50
C ALA A 64 -0.54 -6.65 2.01
N VAL A 65 -0.21 -7.77 1.36
CA VAL A 65 1.09 -7.98 0.72
C VAL A 65 0.89 -7.96 -0.77
N THR A 66 1.41 -6.94 -1.43
CA THR A 66 1.27 -6.73 -2.88
C THR A 66 2.60 -6.98 -3.58
N ALA A 67 2.63 -7.94 -4.49
CA ALA A 67 3.77 -8.27 -5.33
C ALA A 67 3.55 -7.82 -6.78
N TYR A 68 4.54 -7.16 -7.36
CA TYR A 68 4.54 -6.69 -8.74
C TYR A 68 5.44 -7.60 -9.59
N ILE A 69 4.88 -8.33 -10.53
CA ILE A 69 5.63 -9.29 -11.36
C ILE A 69 5.75 -8.71 -12.78
N PRO A 70 6.93 -8.21 -13.17
CA PRO A 70 7.15 -7.72 -14.53
C PRO A 70 6.98 -8.85 -15.54
N ARG A 71 6.22 -8.59 -16.63
CA ARG A 71 6.04 -9.54 -17.74
C ARG A 71 6.66 -9.02 -19.03
N THR A 72 6.46 -7.74 -19.30
CA THR A 72 7.04 -7.02 -20.45
C THR A 72 7.30 -5.57 -20.03
N PRO A 73 7.97 -4.74 -20.86
CA PRO A 73 8.17 -3.32 -20.56
C PRO A 73 6.88 -2.52 -20.34
N THR A 74 5.72 -3.05 -20.74
CA THR A 74 4.41 -2.38 -20.60
C THR A 74 3.36 -3.27 -19.92
N HIS A 75 3.76 -4.34 -19.24
CA HIS A 75 2.84 -5.24 -18.56
C HIS A 75 3.44 -5.76 -17.25
N THR A 76 2.70 -5.56 -16.16
CA THR A 76 3.00 -6.07 -14.82
C THR A 76 1.79 -6.83 -14.30
N THR A 77 1.98 -8.06 -13.83
CA THR A 77 0.94 -8.77 -13.06
C THR A 77 1.05 -8.35 -11.61
N ILE A 78 -0.06 -7.94 -10.99
CA ILE A 78 -0.11 -7.55 -9.58
C ILE A 78 -0.85 -8.65 -8.81
N ILE A 79 -0.27 -9.10 -7.70
CA ILE A 79 -0.89 -10.07 -6.81
C ILE A 79 -0.93 -9.46 -5.41
N THR A 80 -2.12 -9.25 -4.87
CA THR A 80 -2.32 -8.82 -3.48
C THR A 80 -2.85 -9.98 -2.66
N THR A 81 -2.16 -10.29 -1.56
CA THR A 81 -2.59 -11.28 -0.57
C THR A 81 -3.02 -10.56 0.69
N TYR A 82 -4.27 -10.77 1.11
CA TYR A 82 -4.82 -10.24 2.36
C TYR A 82 -4.68 -11.28 3.46
N LEU A 83 -4.00 -10.90 4.54
CA LEU A 83 -3.76 -11.73 5.72
C LEU A 83 -4.58 -11.17 6.88
N PHE A 84 -5.44 -12.01 7.46
CA PHE A 84 -6.26 -11.69 8.62
C PHE A 84 -5.89 -12.59 9.80
N PRO A 85 -6.26 -12.21 11.05
CA PRO A 85 -6.20 -13.12 12.19
C PRO A 85 -6.95 -14.43 11.90
N ALA A 86 -6.42 -15.54 12.40
CA ALA A 86 -6.94 -16.88 12.10
C ALA A 86 -8.38 -17.04 12.59
N GLU A 87 -8.74 -16.42 13.71
CA GLU A 87 -10.08 -16.43 14.27
C GLU A 87 -11.11 -15.70 13.39
N ALA A 88 -10.68 -14.73 12.56
CA ALA A 88 -11.56 -14.05 11.61
C ALA A 88 -11.84 -14.94 10.41
N ILE A 89 -10.79 -15.55 9.84
CA ILE A 89 -10.91 -16.48 8.70
C ILE A 89 -11.68 -17.75 9.08
N GLY A 90 -11.50 -18.24 10.30
CA GLY A 90 -12.16 -19.45 10.79
C GLY A 90 -13.61 -19.27 11.21
N ASN A 91 -14.15 -18.04 11.21
CA ASN A 91 -15.48 -17.73 11.73
C ASN A 91 -16.41 -17.21 10.61
N PRO A 92 -17.36 -18.03 10.13
CA PRO A 92 -18.31 -17.63 9.08
C PRO A 92 -19.23 -16.45 9.45
N ALA A 93 -19.33 -16.10 10.74
CA ALA A 93 -20.10 -14.94 11.19
C ALA A 93 -19.32 -13.62 11.05
N MET A 94 -17.99 -13.68 10.86
CA MET A 94 -17.15 -12.53 10.60
C MET A 94 -17.04 -12.31 9.09
N ASP A 95 -17.54 -11.16 8.64
CA ASP A 95 -17.46 -10.75 7.24
C ASP A 95 -16.19 -9.93 7.02
N ILE A 96 -15.19 -10.51 6.38
CA ILE A 96 -13.92 -9.85 6.04
C ILE A 96 -14.00 -9.04 4.75
N MET A 97 -15.06 -9.23 3.96
CA MET A 97 -15.13 -8.75 2.59
C MET A 97 -15.11 -7.23 2.48
N PRO A 98 -15.77 -6.43 3.34
CA PRO A 98 -15.77 -4.99 3.10
C PRO A 98 -14.38 -4.36 3.31
N ALA A 99 -13.50 -4.97 4.12
CA ALA A 99 -12.10 -4.59 4.22
C ALA A 99 -11.30 -4.99 2.97
N VAL A 100 -11.54 -6.20 2.43
CA VAL A 100 -10.93 -6.66 1.17
C VAL A 100 -11.35 -5.76 0.00
N GLU A 101 -12.66 -5.55 -0.17
CA GLU A 101 -13.25 -4.75 -1.26
C GLU A 101 -12.77 -3.29 -1.22
N PHE A 102 -12.60 -2.72 -0.02
CA PHE A 102 -12.04 -1.38 0.12
C PHE A 102 -10.61 -1.32 -0.42
N ASN A 103 -9.75 -2.24 0.01
CA ASN A 103 -8.35 -2.26 -0.41
C ASN A 103 -8.24 -2.59 -1.91
N ASP A 104 -9.09 -3.47 -2.43
CA ASP A 104 -9.13 -3.83 -3.85
C ASP A 104 -9.54 -2.62 -4.71
N LEU A 105 -10.54 -1.83 -4.29
CA LEU A 105 -10.90 -0.60 -4.99
C LEU A 105 -9.74 0.39 -5.02
N VAL A 106 -9.05 0.61 -3.89
CA VAL A 106 -7.91 1.52 -3.81
C VAL A 106 -6.78 1.05 -4.74
N ASN A 107 -6.48 -0.26 -4.74
CA ASN A 107 -5.50 -0.85 -5.66
C ASN A 107 -5.88 -0.60 -7.12
N HIS A 108 -7.14 -0.80 -7.49
CA HIS A 108 -7.63 -0.53 -8.84
C HIS A 108 -7.49 0.95 -9.25
N GLN A 109 -7.73 1.88 -8.34
CA GLN A 109 -7.54 3.31 -8.60
C GLN A 109 -6.06 3.66 -8.86
N ASP A 110 -5.13 3.07 -8.10
CA ASP A 110 -3.69 3.27 -8.30
C ASP A 110 -3.18 2.64 -9.61
N ILE A 111 -3.73 1.48 -9.98
CA ILE A 111 -3.46 0.83 -11.26
C ILE A 111 -3.92 1.72 -12.41
N ASP A 112 -5.14 2.24 -12.35
CA ASP A 112 -5.69 3.14 -13.37
C ASP A 112 -4.81 4.38 -13.59
N VAL A 113 -4.29 4.96 -12.51
CA VAL A 113 -3.34 6.09 -12.59
C VAL A 113 -2.05 5.66 -13.27
N SER A 114 -1.49 4.51 -12.87
CA SER A 114 -0.26 3.97 -13.46
C SER A 114 -0.39 3.70 -14.96
N GLU A 115 -1.52 3.15 -15.40
CA GLU A 115 -1.78 2.93 -16.82
C GLU A 115 -1.91 4.24 -17.61
N ARG A 116 -2.57 5.26 -17.03
CA ARG A 116 -2.67 6.59 -17.64
C ARG A 116 -1.28 7.23 -17.79
N VAL A 117 -0.43 7.10 -16.77
CA VAL A 117 0.96 7.56 -16.82
C VAL A 117 1.73 6.81 -17.90
N GLN A 118 1.59 5.48 -17.98
CA GLN A 118 2.26 4.67 -19.01
C GLN A 118 1.88 5.11 -20.44
N ARG A 119 0.60 5.39 -20.70
CA ARG A 119 0.14 5.94 -21.99
C ARG A 119 0.74 7.31 -22.27
N GLY A 120 0.85 8.16 -21.25
CA GLY A 120 1.46 9.49 -21.36
C GLY A 120 2.95 9.44 -21.72
N VAL A 121 3.73 8.61 -21.03
CA VAL A 121 5.19 8.50 -21.25
C VAL A 121 5.55 7.80 -22.55
N ALA A 122 4.64 7.01 -23.14
CA ALA A 122 4.81 6.40 -24.45
C ALA A 122 4.68 7.40 -25.62
N SER A 123 4.19 8.61 -25.38
CA SER A 123 4.03 9.65 -26.42
C SER A 123 5.37 10.19 -26.92
N LYS A 124 5.50 10.40 -28.24
CA LYS A 124 6.69 11.05 -28.86
C LYS A 124 6.94 12.49 -28.34
N SER A 125 5.88 13.13 -27.85
CA SER A 125 5.94 14.48 -27.28
C SER A 125 6.48 14.48 -25.85
N PHE A 126 6.47 13.35 -25.16
CA PHE A 126 7.05 13.23 -23.83
C PHE A 126 8.58 13.34 -23.91
N LYS A 127 9.17 14.24 -23.12
CA LYS A 127 10.61 14.47 -23.09
C LYS A 127 11.26 14.03 -21.78
N ARG A 128 10.62 14.30 -20.64
CA ARG A 128 11.07 13.89 -19.31
C ARG A 128 10.00 14.14 -18.25
N ALA A 129 10.11 13.42 -17.13
CA ALA A 129 9.40 13.70 -15.88
C ALA A 129 10.33 14.40 -14.87
N TYR A 130 9.72 15.13 -13.93
CA TYR A 130 10.38 15.73 -12.78
C TYR A 130 9.68 15.23 -11.52
N HIS A 131 10.46 14.91 -10.49
CA HIS A 131 9.91 14.59 -9.19
C HIS A 131 9.76 15.84 -8.35
N SER A 132 8.65 15.92 -7.63
CA SER A 132 8.42 16.85 -6.53
C SER A 132 9.08 16.36 -5.23
N GLU A 133 9.19 17.25 -4.24
CA GLU A 133 9.70 16.90 -2.90
C GLU A 133 8.87 15.81 -2.21
N MET A 134 7.57 15.72 -2.54
CA MET A 134 6.66 14.73 -1.99
C MET A 134 6.98 13.31 -2.47
N GLU A 135 7.71 13.16 -3.57
CA GLU A 135 8.03 11.87 -4.21
C GLU A 135 9.38 11.28 -3.74
N LYS A 136 9.84 11.64 -2.55
CA LYS A 136 11.16 11.22 -2.02
C LYS A 136 11.40 9.69 -2.11
N TYR A 137 10.38 8.87 -1.90
CA TYR A 137 10.50 7.40 -2.00
C TYR A 137 10.61 6.90 -3.44
N ALA A 138 9.85 7.48 -4.37
CA ALA A 138 9.98 7.16 -5.80
C ALA A 138 11.37 7.57 -6.33
N GLN A 139 11.88 8.73 -5.90
CA GLN A 139 13.25 9.15 -6.22
C GLN A 139 14.30 8.14 -5.72
N ARG A 140 14.13 7.64 -4.48
CA ARG A 140 15.02 6.62 -3.91
C ARG A 140 14.97 5.31 -4.71
N PHE A 141 13.77 4.85 -5.09
CA PHE A 141 13.61 3.67 -5.94
C PHE A 141 14.35 3.82 -7.27
N VAL A 142 14.11 4.91 -8.01
CA VAL A 142 14.75 5.15 -9.32
C VAL A 142 16.27 5.20 -9.19
N LYS A 143 16.78 5.82 -8.11
CA LYS A 143 18.22 5.86 -7.84
C LYS A 143 18.80 4.46 -7.63
N GLN A 144 18.17 3.64 -6.76
CA GLN A 144 18.62 2.27 -6.50
C GLN A 144 18.57 1.41 -7.76
N TYR A 145 17.44 1.43 -8.47
CA TYR A 145 17.26 0.65 -9.70
C TYR A 145 18.34 0.98 -10.75
N ARG A 146 18.67 2.25 -10.95
CA ARG A 146 19.75 2.68 -11.86
C ARG A 146 21.12 2.17 -11.44
N GLN A 147 21.41 2.13 -10.15
CA GLN A 147 22.67 1.60 -9.63
C GLN A 147 22.78 0.10 -9.93
N ASP A 148 21.70 -0.66 -9.70
CA ASP A 148 21.71 -2.11 -9.89
C ASP A 148 21.89 -2.49 -11.37
N ILE A 149 21.22 -1.80 -12.30
CA ILE A 149 21.34 -2.09 -13.75
C ILE A 149 22.65 -1.60 -14.38
N THR A 150 23.41 -0.74 -13.68
CA THR A 150 24.71 -0.25 -14.18
C THR A 150 25.87 -1.08 -13.64
N ASN A 151 25.67 -1.73 -12.49
CA ASN A 151 26.67 -2.59 -11.82
C ASN A 151 26.51 -4.08 -12.16
N SER A 152 25.56 -4.43 -13.03
CA SER A 152 25.34 -5.80 -13.55
C SER A 152 25.89 -5.94 -14.97
#